data_AF-M9M1I0-F1
#
_entry.id   AF-M9M1I0-F1
#
_cell.length_a   1.000
_cell.length_b   1.000
_cell.length_c   1.000
_cell.angle_alpha   90.00
_cell.angle_beta   90.00
_cell.angle_gamma   90.00
#
_symmetry.space_group_name_H-M   'P 1'
#
loop_
_entity.id
_entity.type
_entity.pdbx_description
1 polymer ?
#
loop_
_entity_poly.entity_id
_entity_poly.type
_entity_poly.pdbx_seq_one_letter_code
_entity_poly.pdbx_strand_id
1 'polypeptide(L)' 'MSTAIVILRKTFGCVRFVYNKMLADRIDSYKESQEKIDKSIKYPTPAQYKAEFLFLKEVDSLELL' A
#
# COMPACT_ATOMS: atom_id res chain seq x y z
N MET A 1 -15.87 20.97 -12.95
CA MET A 1 -14.83 20.83 -11.91
C MET A 1 -13.58 20.26 -12.57
N SER A 2 -12.44 20.92 -12.46
CA SER A 2 -11.21 20.59 -13.22
C SER A 2 -10.68 19.18 -12.88
N THR A 3 -10.63 18.29 -13.88
CA THR A 3 -10.19 16.89 -13.81
C THR A 3 -8.86 16.68 -13.10
N ALA A 4 -7.94 17.65 -13.16
CA ALA A 4 -6.65 17.63 -12.48
C ALA A 4 -6.75 17.51 -10.94
N ILE A 5 -7.73 18.18 -10.33
CA ILE A 5 -7.91 18.16 -8.87
C ILE A 5 -8.35 16.76 -8.40
N VAL A 6 -9.15 16.07 -9.22
CA VAL A 6 -9.65 14.73 -8.93
C VAL A 6 -8.51 13.72 -8.96
N ILE A 7 -7.62 13.80 -9.96
CA ILE A 7 -6.46 12.91 -10.09
C ILE A 7 -5.50 13.12 -8.92
N LEU A 8 -5.16 14.37 -8.58
CA LEU A 8 -4.30 14.67 -7.44
C LEU A 8 -4.87 14.10 -6.13
N ARG A 9 -6.17 14.30 -5.86
CA ARG A 9 -6.82 13.72 -4.67
C ARG A 9 -6.75 12.19 -4.65
N LYS A 10 -6.98 11.52 -5.79
CA LYS A 10 -6.83 10.07 -5.90
C LYS A 10 -5.39 9.62 -5.62
N THR A 11 -4.39 10.31 -6.16
CA THR A 11 -2.97 10.01 -5.92
C THR A 11 -2.59 10.15 -4.45
N PHE A 12 -2.90 11.28 -3.82
CA PHE A 12 -2.59 11.47 -2.39
C PHE A 12 -3.35 10.49 -1.49
N GLY A 13 -4.59 10.14 -1.86
CA GLY A 13 -5.38 9.11 -1.17
C GLY A 13 -4.74 7.73 -1.24
N CYS A 14 -4.31 7.30 -2.43
CA CYS A 14 -3.68 6.00 -2.63
C CYS A 14 -2.32 5.90 -1.92
N VAL A 15 -1.48 6.94 -2.00
CA VAL A 15 -0.19 6.98 -1.30
C VAL A 15 -0.38 6.86 0.22
N ARG A 16 -1.32 7.63 0.79
CA ARG A 16 -1.63 7.57 2.23
C ARG A 16 -2.14 6.18 2.64
N PHE A 17 -3.00 5.59 1.83
CA PHE A 17 -3.53 4.25 2.09
C PHE A 17 -2.42 3.20 2.11
N VAL A 18 -1.60 3.13 1.06
CA VAL A 18 -0.50 2.15 0.95
C VAL A 18 0.47 2.31 2.11
N TYR A 19 0.85 3.54 2.46
CA TYR A 19 1.74 3.80 3.58
C TYR A 19 1.16 3.30 4.91
N ASN A 20 -0.08 3.64 5.21
CA ASN A 20 -0.74 3.21 6.43
C ASN A 20 -0.88 1.68 6.50
N LYS A 21 -1.20 1.04 5.37
CA LYS A 21 -1.33 -0.42 5.28
C LYS A 21 0.01 -1.11 5.52
N MET A 22 1.08 -0.63 4.90
CA MET A 22 2.45 -1.12 5.15
C MET A 22 2.86 -0.98 6.61
N LEU A 23 2.52 0.16 7.24
CA LEU A 23 2.86 0.39 8.63
C LEU A 23 2.09 -0.56 9.55
N ALA A 24 0.79 -0.75 9.32
CA ALA A 24 -0.03 -1.71 10.07
C ALA A 24 0.52 -3.13 9.95
N ASP A 25 0.78 -3.60 8.73
CA ASP A 25 1.28 -4.96 8.49
C ASP A 25 2.68 -5.17 9.11
N ARG A 26 3.52 -4.13 9.17
CA ARG A 26 4.81 -4.16 9.91
C ARG A 26 4.62 -4.28 11.42
N ILE A 27 3.68 -3.52 11.98
CA ILE A 27 3.38 -3.56 13.42
C ILE A 27 2.86 -4.95 13.80
N ASP A 28 1.98 -5.53 12.98
CA ASP A 28 1.42 -6.85 13.24
C ASP A 28 2.48 -7.94 13.10
N SER A 29 3.32 -7.85 12.06
CA SER A 29 4.48 -8.75 11.90
C SER A 29 5.45 -8.66 13.07
N TYR A 30 5.69 -7.45 13.60
CA TYR A 30 6.55 -7.25 14.77
C TYR A 30 5.96 -7.90 16.02
N LYS A 31 4.66 -7.71 16.28
CA LYS A 31 3.97 -8.35 17.41
C LYS A 31 4.02 -9.87 17.31
N GLU A 32 3.74 -10.42 16.15
CA GLU A 32 3.80 -11.87 15.91
C GLU A 32 5.22 -12.43 16.10
N SER A 33 6.24 -11.67 15.69
CA SER A 33 7.65 -12.06 15.89
C SER A 33 8.12 -11.98 17.34
N GLN A 34 7.44 -11.23 18.21
CA GLN A 34 7.71 -11.27 19.65
C GLN A 34 7.18 -12.57 20.28
N GLU A 35 6.16 -13.18 19.67
CA GLU A 35 5.57 -14.45 20.13
C GLU A 35 6.29 -15.68 19.53
N LYS A 36 6.95 -15.53 18.38
CA LYS A 36 7.62 -16.63 17.65
C LYS A 36 9.15 -16.46 17.63
N ILE A 37 9.88 -17.53 17.92
CA ILE A 37 11.37 -17.55 17.97
C ILE A 37 12.00 -17.38 16.56
N ASP A 38 11.23 -17.60 15.49
CA ASP A 38 11.70 -17.47 14.12
C ASP A 38 11.84 -16.00 13.69
N LYS A 39 13.06 -15.60 13.32
CA LYS A 39 13.45 -14.20 13.10
C LYS A 39 13.28 -13.75 11.64
N SER A 40 12.79 -14.61 10.75
CA SER A 40 12.62 -14.27 9.33
C SER A 40 11.31 -13.52 9.08
N ILE A 41 11.27 -12.22 9.39
CA ILE A 41 10.12 -11.36 9.11
C ILE A 41 10.18 -10.89 7.64
N LYS A 42 9.21 -11.33 6.83
CA LYS A 42 9.01 -10.80 5.47
C LYS A 42 7.96 -9.70 5.49
N TYR A 43 8.35 -8.51 5.05
CA TYR A 43 7.42 -7.41 4.94
C TYR A 43 6.73 -7.37 3.57
N PRO A 44 5.44 -7.04 3.53
CA PRO A 44 4.75 -6.84 2.28
C PRO A 44 5.31 -5.65 1.49
N THR A 45 5.45 -5.84 0.19
CA THR A 45 5.83 -4.82 -0.79
C THR A 45 4.59 -4.13 -1.34
N PRO A 46 4.68 -2.86 -1.78
CA PRO A 46 3.55 -2.14 -2.36
C PRO A 46 2.87 -2.88 -3.53
N ALA A 47 3.63 -3.66 -4.30
CA ALA A 47 3.13 -4.45 -5.42
C ALA A 47 2.11 -5.53 -4.99
N GLN A 48 2.22 -6.07 -3.77
CA GLN A 48 1.28 -7.08 -3.27
C GLN A 48 -0.11 -6.49 -3.04
N TYR A 49 -0.20 -5.24 -2.58
CA TYR A 49 -1.48 -4.56 -2.38
C TYR A 49 -2.16 -4.21 -3.71
N LYS A 50 -1.42 -4.03 -4.80
CA LYS A 50 -2.03 -3.76 -6.12
C LYS A 50 -2.86 -4.94 -6.63
N ALA A 51 -2.57 -6.17 -6.18
CA ALA A 51 -3.38 -7.35 -6.49
C ALA A 51 -4.67 -7.41 -5.67
N GLU A 52 -4.61 -6.98 -4.40
CA GLU A 52 -5.74 -6.99 -3.46
C GLU A 52 -6.68 -5.79 -3.64
N PHE A 53 -6.12 -4.62 -3.98
CA PHE A 53 -6.82 -3.35 -4.09
C PHE A 53 -6.72 -2.81 -5.52
N LEU A 54 -7.67 -3.22 -6.37
CA LEU A 54 -7.70 -2.86 -7.79
C LEU A 54 -7.74 -1.34 -8.04
N PHE A 55 -8.29 -0.54 -7.13
CA PHE A 55 -8.30 0.92 -7.24
C PHE A 55 -6.88 1.53 -7.21
N LEU A 56 -5.87 0.81 -6.68
CA LEU A 56 -4.48 1.25 -6.72
C LEU A 56 -3.89 1.16 -8.13
N LYS A 57 -4.48 0.34 -9.03
CA LYS A 57 -4.09 0.26 -10.44
C LYS A 57 -4.61 1.45 -11.24
N GLU A 58 -5.79 1.98 -10.89
CA GLU A 58 -6.36 3.17 -11.54
C GLU A 58 -5.47 4.42 -11.47
N VAL A 59 -4.51 4.44 -10.54
CA VAL A 59 -3.59 5.56 -10.29
C VAL A 59 -2.16 5.23 -10.74
N ASP A 60 -1.90 4.00 -11.17
CA ASP A 60 -0.59 3.56 -11.61
C ASP A 60 -0.32 4.06 -13.03
N SER A 61 0.51 5.10 -13.15
CA SER A 61 0.78 5.79 -14.41
C SER A 61 1.38 4.90 -15.51
N LEU A 62 1.83 3.69 -15.18
CA LEU A 62 2.33 2.70 -16.14
C LEU A 62 1.22 2.08 -17.02
N GLU A 63 -0.05 2.20 -16.65
CA GLU A 63 -1.17 1.80 -17.53
C GLU A 63 -1.60 2.91 -18.51
N LEU A 64 -1.08 4.14 -18.33
CA LEU A 64 -1.41 5.32 -19.15
C LEU A 64 -0.30 5.72 -20.14
N LEU A 65 0.78 4.93 -20.25
CA LEU A 65 1.95 5.20 -21.10
C LEU A 65 2.20 4.06 -22.09
#